data_AF-A0AB33I4G5-F1
#
_entry.id   AF-A0AB33I4G5-F1
#
_cell.length_a   1.000
_cell.length_b   1.000
_cell.length_c   1.000
_cell.angle_alpha   90.00
_cell.angle_beta   90.00
_cell.angle_gamma   90.00
#
_symmetry.space_group_name_H-M   'P 1'
#
loop_
_entity.id
_entity.type
_entity.pdbx_description
1 polymer ?
#
loop_
_entity_poly.entity_id
_entity_poly.type
_entity_poly.pdbx_seq_one_letter_code
_entity_poly.pdbx_strand_id
1 'polypeptide(L)'
;MTNKIDYQKLREIAEKTKIAGEAPVMPFDQRINALNDFMKHFSPDIALALLDEVKRLEDTNIDAMCRIAEVEAREIKPAKGEVLVVVSGFTGCGKSAIAGEIEIAMKAIGVPVQWTNGDAEKHMTGADWLTAIEMYKPTVRIVEVNVPRAAGIRIKEGE
;
A
#
# COMPACT_ATOMS: atom_id res chain seq x y z
N MET A 1 -20.25 22.06 -11.17
CA MET A 1 -20.08 21.25 -12.39
C MET A 1 -18.59 21.27 -12.71
N THR A 2 -17.85 20.22 -12.36
CA THR A 2 -16.43 20.14 -12.68
C THR A 2 -16.33 19.88 -14.18
N ASN A 3 -15.97 20.91 -14.95
CA ASN A 3 -15.74 20.76 -16.37
C ASN A 3 -14.58 19.78 -16.52
N LYS A 4 -14.83 18.61 -17.12
CA LYS A 4 -13.82 17.56 -17.23
C LYS A 4 -12.70 18.07 -18.12
N ILE A 5 -11.55 18.38 -17.52
CA ILE A 5 -10.36 18.85 -18.26
C ILE A 5 -9.98 17.75 -19.26
N ASP A 6 -9.87 18.11 -20.54
CA ASP A 6 -9.40 17.21 -21.59
C ASP A 6 -7.87 17.21 -21.63
N TYR A 7 -7.27 16.38 -20.78
CA TYR A 7 -5.82 16.26 -20.64
C TYR A 7 -5.12 15.88 -21.94
N GLN A 8 -5.74 15.04 -22.77
CA GLN A 8 -5.14 14.57 -24.02
C GLN A 8 -5.08 15.71 -25.03
N LYS A 9 -6.19 16.44 -25.19
CA LYS A 9 -6.24 17.60 -26.08
C LYS A 9 -5.31 18.73 -25.62
N LEU A 10 -5.23 18.99 -24.32
CA LEU A 10 -4.29 19.98 -23.77
C LEU A 10 -2.84 19.59 -24.05
N ARG A 11 -2.49 18.31 -23.89
CA ARG A 11 -1.15 17.80 -24.17
C ARG A 11 -0.78 17.95 -25.64
N GLU A 12 -1.65 17.54 -26.56
CA GLU A 12 -1.42 17.66 -28.00
C GLU A 12 -1.22 19.12 -28.44
N ILE A 13 -2.03 20.04 -27.91
CA ILE A 13 -1.91 21.47 -28.22
C ILE A 13 -0.62 22.07 -27.62
N ALA A 14 -0.26 21.69 -26.40
CA ALA A 14 0.99 22.13 -25.76
C ALA A 14 2.24 21.64 -26.53
N GLU A 15 2.27 20.37 -26.94
CA GLU A 15 3.36 19.80 -27.74
C GLU A 15 3.50 20.50 -29.10
N LYS A 16 2.37 20.76 -29.80
CA LYS A 16 2.36 21.49 -31.07
C LYS A 16 2.88 22.93 -30.92
N THR A 17 2.54 23.60 -29.82
CA THR A 17 2.95 24.98 -29.53
C THR A 17 4.42 25.07 -29.15
N LYS A 18 4.94 24.10 -28.40
CA LYS A 18 6.37 23.99 -28.07
C LYS A 18 7.23 23.96 -29.34
N ILE A 19 6.84 23.15 -30.33
CA ILE A 19 7.52 23.06 -31.62
C ILE A 19 7.47 24.39 -32.38
N ALA A 20 6.36 25.12 -32.32
CA ALA A 20 6.22 26.43 -32.95
C ALA A 20 7.13 27.52 -32.35
N GLY A 21 7.48 27.40 -31.06
CA GLY A 21 8.40 28.30 -30.36
C GLY A 21 9.89 27.97 -30.57
N GLU A 22 10.23 26.69 -30.77
CA GLU A 22 11.62 26.21 -30.80
C GLU A 22 12.16 25.94 -32.22
N ALA A 23 11.30 25.62 -33.21
CA ALA A 23 11.78 25.23 -34.54
C ALA A 23 12.24 26.42 -35.40
N PRO A 24 13.36 26.30 -36.16
CA PRO A 24 13.88 27.41 -36.96
C PRO A 24 13.07 27.75 -38.22
N VAL A 25 12.07 26.94 -38.62
CA VAL A 25 11.41 27.10 -39.95
C VAL A 25 9.90 26.82 -39.98
N MET A 26 9.14 27.15 -38.94
CA MET A 26 7.67 27.23 -39.08
C MET A 26 7.25 28.57 -39.71
N PRO A 27 6.40 28.59 -40.77
CA PRO A 27 5.81 29.81 -41.31
C PRO A 27 5.10 30.65 -40.24
N PHE A 28 5.22 31.97 -40.32
CA PHE A 28 4.71 32.90 -39.29
C PHE A 28 3.23 32.68 -38.96
N ASP A 29 2.37 32.53 -39.98
CA ASP A 29 0.93 32.31 -39.79
C ASP A 29 0.63 31.01 -39.03
N GLN A 30 1.43 29.96 -39.27
CA GLN A 30 1.27 28.68 -38.59
C GLN A 30 1.69 28.76 -37.12
N ARG A 31 2.72 29.57 -36.80
CA ARG A 31 3.11 29.85 -35.42
C ARG A 31 2.02 30.62 -34.67
N ILE A 32 1.46 31.65 -35.29
CA ILE A 32 0.38 32.47 -34.72
C ILE A 32 -0.86 31.60 -34.45
N ASN A 33 -1.26 30.75 -35.40
CA ASN A 33 -2.38 29.84 -35.20
C ASN A 33 -2.14 28.85 -34.07
N ALA A 34 -0.95 28.25 -33.99
CA ALA A 34 -0.61 27.32 -32.90
C ALA A 34 -0.66 28.01 -31.51
N LEU A 35 -0.11 29.22 -31.41
CA LEU A 35 -0.11 29.97 -30.15
C LEU A 35 -1.52 30.42 -29.75
N ASN A 36 -2.33 30.88 -30.71
CA ASN A 36 -3.73 31.25 -30.47
C ASN A 36 -4.58 30.03 -30.07
N ASP A 37 -4.37 28.88 -30.71
CA ASP A 37 -5.02 27.63 -30.34
C ASP A 37 -4.68 27.22 -28.91
N PHE A 38 -3.42 27.38 -28.49
CA PHE A 38 -3.02 27.14 -27.10
C PHE A 38 -3.72 28.07 -26.12
N MET A 39 -3.69 29.39 -26.33
CA MET A 39 -4.34 30.35 -25.44
C MET A 39 -5.86 30.13 -25.34
N LYS A 40 -6.49 29.64 -26.41
CA LYS A 40 -7.93 29.32 -26.44
C LYS A 40 -8.28 28.12 -25.55
N HIS A 41 -7.38 27.13 -25.45
CA HIS A 41 -7.63 25.89 -24.72
C HIS A 41 -7.00 25.88 -23.32
N PHE A 42 -5.91 26.62 -23.11
CA PHE A 42 -5.21 26.75 -21.85
C PHE A 42 -5.49 28.13 -21.23
N SER A 43 -6.74 28.31 -20.77
CA SER A 43 -7.16 29.54 -20.09
C SER A 43 -6.66 29.59 -18.63
N PRO A 44 -6.67 30.78 -18.00
CA PRO A 44 -6.38 30.89 -16.57
C PRO A 44 -7.21 29.93 -15.69
N ASP A 45 -8.48 29.69 -16.04
CA ASP A 45 -9.35 28.76 -15.32
C ASP A 45 -8.84 27.31 -15.39
N ILE A 46 -8.31 26.89 -16.54
CA ILE A 46 -7.71 25.55 -16.71
C ILE A 46 -6.42 25.45 -15.90
N ALA A 47 -5.58 26.50 -15.89
CA ALA A 47 -4.36 26.52 -15.09
C ALA A 47 -4.67 26.41 -13.59
N LEU A 48 -5.68 27.16 -13.09
CA LEU A 48 -6.12 27.08 -11.71
C LEU A 48 -6.70 25.70 -11.37
N ALA A 49 -7.54 25.13 -12.24
CA ALA A 49 -8.12 23.81 -12.02
C ALA A 49 -7.06 22.69 -11.99
N LEU A 50 -5.99 22.80 -12.80
CA LEU A 50 -4.84 21.89 -12.74
C LEU A 50 -4.05 22.04 -11.43
N LEU A 51 -3.83 23.28 -10.96
CA LEU A 51 -3.15 23.53 -9.68
C LEU A 51 -3.95 22.97 -8.50
N ASP A 52 -5.26 23.16 -8.48
CA ASP A 52 -6.14 22.62 -7.44
C ASP A 52 -6.13 21.08 -7.45
N GLU A 53 -6.14 20.45 -8.62
CA GLU A 53 -6.09 18.99 -8.74
C GLU A 53 -4.73 18.43 -8.29
N VAL A 54 -3.61 19.07 -8.65
CA VAL A 54 -2.28 18.68 -8.18
C VAL A 54 -2.22 18.73 -6.66
N LYS A 55 -2.68 19.83 -6.05
CA LYS A 55 -2.71 19.98 -4.59
C LYS A 55 -3.57 18.91 -3.92
N ARG A 56 -4.74 18.62 -4.49
CA ARG A 56 -5.64 17.57 -3.98
C ARG A 56 -4.99 16.18 -4.04
N LEU A 57 -4.26 15.88 -5.11
CA LEU A 57 -3.54 14.62 -5.27
C LEU A 57 -2.35 14.52 -4.31
N GLU A 58 -1.61 15.61 -4.09
CA GLU A 58 -0.54 15.68 -3.09
C GLU A 58 -1.08 15.41 -1.68
N ASP A 59 -2.16 16.09 -1.28
CA ASP A 59 -2.80 15.89 0.02
C ASP A 59 -3.28 14.43 0.19
N THR A 60 -3.86 13.84 -0.86
CA THR A 60 -4.30 12.43 -0.87
C THR A 60 -3.13 11.47 -0.74
N ASN A 61 -2.02 11.75 -1.42
CA ASN A 61 -0.81 10.93 -1.34
C ASN A 61 -0.18 11.01 0.05
N ILE A 62 -0.15 12.20 0.67
CA ILE A 62 0.34 12.38 2.04
C ILE A 62 -0.49 11.55 3.02
N ASP A 63 -1.83 11.59 2.93
CA ASP A 63 -2.72 10.76 3.76
C ASP A 63 -2.45 9.26 3.56
N ALA A 64 -2.36 8.82 2.30
CA ALA A 64 -2.07 7.43 1.97
C ALA A 64 -0.71 6.98 2.53
N MET A 65 0.33 7.81 2.40
CA MET A 65 1.66 7.53 2.95
C MET A 65 1.64 7.41 4.47
N CYS A 66 0.95 8.32 5.17
CA CYS A 66 0.79 8.24 6.62
C CYS A 66 0.11 6.93 7.04
N ARG A 67 -0.98 6.55 6.37
CA ARG A 67 -1.70 5.30 6.65
C ARG A 67 -0.86 4.06 6.36
N ILE A 68 -0.07 4.07 5.28
CA ILE A 68 0.85 2.98 4.96
C ILE A 68 1.92 2.87 6.05
N ALA A 69 2.54 3.98 6.45
CA ALA A 69 3.55 3.99 7.51
C ALA A 69 2.99 3.47 8.85
N GLU A 70 1.75 3.83 9.21
CA GLU A 70 1.08 3.29 10.40
C GLU A 70 0.85 1.78 10.33
N VAL A 71 0.47 1.27 9.16
CA VAL A 71 0.28 -0.18 8.95
C VAL A 71 1.62 -0.91 8.98
N GLU A 72 2.65 -0.39 8.30
CA GLU A 72 3.99 -0.97 8.28
C GLU A 72 4.66 -0.95 9.66
N ALA A 73 4.43 0.10 10.46
CA ALA A 73 4.95 0.16 11.84
C ALA A 73 4.29 -0.87 12.77
N ARG A 74 3.06 -1.30 12.46
CA ARG A 74 2.34 -2.35 13.19
C ARG A 74 2.61 -3.74 12.64
N GLU A 75 3.16 -3.85 11.43
CA GLU A 75 3.51 -5.11 10.81
C GLU A 75 4.71 -5.73 11.54
N ILE A 76 4.47 -6.87 12.20
CA ILE A 76 5.53 -7.65 12.82
C ILE A 76 6.19 -8.47 11.71
N LYS A 77 7.50 -8.29 11.51
CA LYS A 77 8.28 -9.02 10.48
C LYS A 77 9.12 -10.13 11.14
N PRO A 78 9.10 -11.36 10.62
CA PRO A 78 9.95 -12.43 11.13
C PRO A 78 11.42 -12.14 10.83
N ALA A 79 12.30 -12.55 11.75
CA ALA A 79 13.74 -12.60 11.52
C ALA A 79 14.10 -13.70 10.50
N LYS A 80 15.35 -13.68 10.01
CA LYS A 80 15.83 -14.68 9.06
C LYS A 80 15.82 -16.07 9.69
N GLY A 81 15.04 -16.98 9.11
CA GLY A 81 14.89 -18.35 9.62
C GLY A 81 13.81 -18.49 10.70
N GLU A 82 13.13 -17.40 11.07
CA GLU A 82 11.97 -17.40 11.94
C GLU A 82 10.68 -17.61 11.13
N VAL A 83 9.74 -18.37 11.69
CA VAL A 83 8.37 -18.48 11.18
C VAL A 83 7.46 -17.74 12.15
N LEU A 84 6.91 -16.61 11.73
CA LEU A 84 5.96 -15.83 12.52
C LEU A 84 4.53 -16.33 12.27
N VAL A 85 3.84 -16.72 13.35
CA VAL A 85 2.41 -17.07 13.30
C VAL A 85 1.62 -15.94 13.96
N VAL A 86 0.77 -15.26 13.20
CA VAL A 86 -0.13 -14.22 13.69
C VAL A 86 -1.54 -14.80 13.87
N VAL A 87 -1.99 -14.95 15.11
CA VAL A 87 -3.35 -15.41 15.42
C VAL A 87 -4.25 -14.20 15.67
N SER A 88 -5.23 -13.98 14.80
CA SER A 88 -6.15 -12.83 14.86
C SER A 88 -7.61 -13.25 14.77
N GLY A 89 -8.52 -12.38 15.25
CA GLY A 89 -9.96 -12.65 15.29
C GLY A 89 -10.67 -11.91 16.43
N PHE A 90 -12.00 -11.93 16.41
CA PHE A 90 -12.84 -11.24 17.40
C PHE A 90 -12.66 -11.78 18.83
N THR A 91 -12.94 -10.96 19.84
CA THR A 91 -12.96 -11.40 21.24
C THR A 91 -13.94 -12.58 21.41
N GLY A 92 -13.53 -13.63 22.14
CA GLY A 92 -14.36 -14.82 22.36
C GLY A 92 -14.44 -15.82 21.19
N CYS A 93 -13.63 -15.70 20.13
CA CYS A 93 -13.62 -16.70 19.04
C CYS A 93 -12.63 -17.88 19.25
N GLY A 94 -12.04 -18.03 20.44
CA GLY A 94 -11.13 -19.14 20.75
C GLY A 94 -9.66 -18.98 20.31
N LYS A 95 -9.21 -17.76 19.99
CA LYS A 95 -7.81 -17.48 19.55
C LYS A 95 -6.74 -18.03 20.50
N SER A 96 -6.87 -17.75 21.80
CA SER A 96 -5.88 -18.16 22.81
C SER A 96 -5.84 -19.68 22.96
N ALA A 97 -6.97 -20.36 22.73
CA ALA A 97 -7.03 -21.82 22.70
C ALA A 97 -6.21 -22.38 21.53
N ILE A 98 -6.39 -21.83 20.32
CA ILE A 98 -5.59 -22.20 19.14
C ILE A 98 -4.11 -21.86 19.32
N ALA A 99 -3.78 -20.68 19.84
CA ALA A 99 -2.40 -20.28 20.11
C ALA A 99 -1.73 -21.22 21.12
N GLY A 100 -2.44 -21.64 22.16
CA GLY A 100 -1.97 -22.62 23.15
C GLY A 100 -1.68 -23.99 22.53
N GLU A 101 -2.55 -24.51 21.65
CA GLU A 101 -2.30 -25.77 20.94
C GLU A 101 -1.07 -25.70 20.04
N ILE A 102 -0.89 -24.59 19.33
CA ILE A 102 0.30 -24.38 18.50
C ILE A 102 1.55 -24.40 19.40
N GLU A 103 1.54 -23.72 20.54
CA GLU A 103 2.67 -23.72 21.47
C GLU A 103 3.01 -25.14 21.96
N ILE A 104 2.00 -25.92 22.37
CA ILE A 104 2.17 -27.30 22.85
C ILE A 104 2.71 -28.19 21.73
N ALA A 105 2.11 -28.12 20.54
CA ALA A 105 2.51 -28.92 19.39
C ALA A 105 3.96 -28.62 18.96
N MET A 106 4.35 -27.34 18.90
CA MET A 106 5.73 -26.94 18.56
C MET A 106 6.73 -27.43 19.60
N LYS A 107 6.42 -27.30 20.90
CA LYS A 107 7.26 -27.82 21.99
C LYS A 107 7.41 -29.35 21.90
N ALA A 108 6.34 -30.06 21.57
CA ALA A 108 6.35 -31.52 21.47
C ALA A 108 7.27 -32.03 20.34
N ILE A 109 7.39 -31.29 19.23
CA ILE A 109 8.32 -31.61 18.13
C ILE A 109 9.72 -31.00 18.31
N GLY A 110 10.00 -30.37 19.46
CA GLY A 110 11.31 -29.79 19.77
C GLY A 110 11.59 -28.45 19.09
N VAL A 111 10.59 -27.77 18.53
CA VAL A 111 10.74 -26.42 17.96
C VAL A 111 10.69 -25.38 19.09
N PRO A 112 11.68 -24.48 19.20
CA PRO A 112 11.62 -23.40 20.18
C PRO A 112 10.47 -22.45 19.82
N VAL A 113 9.61 -22.16 20.79
CA VAL A 113 8.45 -21.27 20.63
C VAL A 113 8.47 -20.20 21.71
N GLN A 114 8.15 -18.97 21.31
CA GLN A 114 7.95 -17.84 22.20
C GLN A 114 6.56 -17.25 21.95
N TRP A 115 5.72 -17.21 22.97
CA TRP A 115 4.41 -16.57 22.91
C TRP A 115 4.42 -15.27 23.71
N THR A 116 4.68 -14.15 23.02
CA THR A 116 4.66 -12.81 23.62
C THR A 116 3.26 -12.47 24.17
N ASN A 117 3.20 -12.00 25.41
CA ASN A 117 1.96 -11.72 26.17
C ASN A 117 1.02 -12.91 26.42
N GLY A 118 1.44 -14.14 26.11
CA GLY A 118 0.62 -15.34 26.35
C GLY A 118 0.24 -15.48 27.81
N ASP A 119 1.22 -15.40 28.72
CA ASP A 119 1.05 -15.69 30.16
C ASP A 119 -0.02 -14.82 30.83
N ALA A 120 -0.16 -13.54 30.43
CA ALA A 120 -1.23 -12.67 30.93
C ALA A 120 -2.62 -13.19 30.52
N GLU A 121 -2.81 -13.68 29.30
CA GLU A 121 -4.06 -14.32 28.88
C GLU A 121 -4.27 -15.69 29.55
N LYS A 122 -3.20 -16.48 29.75
CA LYS A 122 -3.25 -17.77 30.47
C LYS A 122 -3.74 -17.60 31.90
N HIS A 123 -3.21 -16.61 32.61
CA HIS A 123 -3.56 -16.36 34.02
C HIS A 123 -4.92 -15.68 34.19
N MET A 124 -5.31 -14.80 33.26
CA MET A 124 -6.57 -14.06 33.35
C MET A 124 -7.80 -14.93 33.06
N THR A 125 -7.68 -15.94 32.21
CA THR A 125 -8.81 -16.81 31.85
C THR A 125 -8.90 -18.07 32.71
N GLY A 126 -7.80 -18.48 33.38
CA GLY A 126 -7.73 -19.71 34.18
C GLY A 126 -8.12 -20.97 33.40
N ALA A 127 -8.19 -20.86 32.07
CA ALA A 127 -8.82 -21.83 31.20
C ALA A 127 -7.77 -22.85 30.75
N ASP A 128 -8.08 -24.13 31.00
CA ASP A 128 -7.45 -25.24 30.30
C ASP A 128 -7.77 -25.14 28.80
N TRP A 129 -6.75 -25.28 27.95
CA TRP A 129 -6.86 -25.05 26.50
C TRP A 129 -7.86 -26.01 25.85
N LEU A 130 -7.91 -27.25 26.33
CA LEU A 130 -8.83 -28.26 25.84
C LEU A 130 -10.30 -27.85 26.08
N THR A 131 -10.59 -27.39 27.30
CA THR A 131 -11.90 -26.83 27.66
C THR A 131 -12.27 -25.61 26.78
N ALA A 132 -11.31 -24.75 26.47
CA ALA A 132 -11.55 -23.57 25.63
C ALA A 132 -11.85 -23.94 24.16
N ILE A 133 -11.17 -24.94 23.59
CA ILE A 133 -11.45 -25.43 22.22
C ILE A 133 -12.86 -26.02 22.16
N GLU A 134 -13.23 -26.83 23.15
CA GLU A 134 -14.55 -27.45 23.21
C GLU A 134 -15.67 -26.42 23.30
N MET A 135 -15.46 -25.35 24.08
CA MET A 135 -16.42 -24.28 24.27
C MET A 135 -16.59 -23.39 23.03
N TYR A 136 -15.48 -22.97 22.43
CA TYR A 136 -15.52 -22.00 21.32
C TYR A 136 -15.62 -22.63 19.93
N LYS A 137 -15.33 -23.93 19.79
CA LYS A 137 -15.32 -24.69 18.53
C LYS A 137 -14.73 -23.89 17.34
N PRO A 138 -13.51 -23.36 17.49
CA PRO A 138 -12.90 -22.54 16.44
C PRO A 138 -12.68 -23.35 15.16
N THR A 139 -12.76 -22.69 14.00
CA THR A 139 -12.42 -23.27 12.70
C THR A 139 -11.14 -22.63 12.17
N VAL A 140 -10.18 -23.44 11.73
CA VAL A 140 -8.90 -22.97 11.17
C VAL A 140 -8.82 -23.34 9.70
N ARG A 141 -8.51 -22.37 8.84
CA ARG A 141 -8.19 -22.59 7.43
C ARG A 141 -6.71 -22.25 7.23
N ILE A 142 -5.92 -23.25 6.85
CA ILE A 142 -4.50 -23.08 6.55
C ILE A 142 -4.35 -22.95 5.05
N VAL A 143 -3.69 -21.88 4.60
CA VAL A 143 -3.31 -21.66 3.20
C VAL A 143 -1.81 -21.44 3.17
N GLU A 144 -1.09 -22.32 2.47
CA GLU A 144 0.33 -22.15 2.23
C GLU A 144 0.52 -21.14 1.09
N VAL A 145 1.23 -20.04 1.37
CA VAL A 145 1.63 -19.04 0.37
C VAL A 145 3.13 -18.88 0.45
N ASN A 146 3.83 -19.15 -0.65
CA ASN A 146 5.26 -18.88 -0.73
C ASN A 146 5.49 -17.39 -1.00
N VAL A 147 6.18 -16.71 -0.08
CA VAL A 147 6.59 -15.31 -0.28
C VAL A 147 8.01 -15.30 -0.85
N PRO A 148 8.21 -14.83 -2.09
CA PRO A 148 9.54 -14.71 -2.67
C PRO A 148 10.39 -13.80 -1.80
N ARG A 149 11.61 -14.23 -1.47
CA ARG A 149 12.60 -13.34 -0.88
C ARG A 149 12.84 -12.22 -1.88
N ALA A 150 12.75 -10.96 -1.45
CA ALA A 150 13.11 -9.82 -2.29
C ALA A 150 14.54 -10.08 -2.83
N ALA A 151 14.64 -10.36 -4.12
CA ALA A 151 15.93 -10.40 -4.79
C ALA A 151 16.48 -8.97 -4.75
N GLY A 152 17.62 -8.77 -4.10
CA GLY A 152 18.23 -7.45 -3.94
C GLY A 152 18.23 -6.69 -5.26
N ILE A 153 17.79 -5.44 -5.21
CA ILE A 153 17.88 -4.49 -6.32
C ILE A 153 19.34 -4.45 -6.74
N ARG A 154 19.68 -5.08 -7.87
CA ARG A 154 20.99 -4.91 -8.51
C ARG A 154 20.96 -3.55 -9.17
N ILE A 155 21.47 -2.53 -8.49
CA ILE A 155 21.83 -1.28 -9.13
C ILE A 155 23.04 -1.64 -10.00
N LYS A 156 22.85 -1.64 -11.33
CA LYS A 156 23.98 -1.71 -12.25
C LYS A 156 24.68 -0.36 -12.16
N GLU A 157 25.86 -0.32 -11.55
CA GLU A 157 26.82 0.76 -11.80
C GLU A 157 27.22 0.62 -13.28
N GLY A 158 26.84 1.62 -14.08
CA GLY A 158 27.28 1.75 -15.46
C GLY A 158 28.64 2.44 -15.49
N GLU A 159 29.58 1.80 -16.18
CA GLU A 159 30.84 2.38 -16.67
C GLU A 159 30.60 3.57 -17.61
#